data_AF-A0A7S1DXY9-F1
#
_entry.id   AF-A0A7S1DXY9-F1
#
_cell.length_a   1.000
_cell.length_b   1.000
_cell.length_c   1.000
_cell.angle_alpha   90.00
_cell.angle_beta   90.00
_cell.angle_gamma   90.00
#
_symmetry.space_group_name_H-M   'P 1'
#
loop_
_entity.id
_entity.type
_entity.pdbx_description
1 polymer ?
#
loop_
_entity_poly.entity_id
_entity_poly.type
_entity_poly.pdbx_seq_one_letter_code
_entity_poly.pdbx_strand_id
1 'polypeptide(L)'
;NRMEGEDPSPQMEAGGEVELGGAEKTVHEAFESFVVEAKEVKELLSTLAEAPEGNVRINNILDKYQEQSQLLDPHLEEMVTKLMGIVRSAGAGSLHDNKAALRRASSVLYTVTKVRGFKTVVKFMPHEVQDLEPCLDLLDAQDPADHETWETRYALLLWLSILVMVPFSLSTIDSMLCTEPGGGEGLVERIERVGKACLSDPGRTRDGAAYLLSRLLTRPDMEEDTLVGFLQWSDATLRSTSNTFLPTGIYSTLANVFKYGQRQSLLDKVPLALSILSRDRDE
;
A
#
# COMPACT_ATOMS: atom_id res chain seq x y z
N ASN A 1 -62.09 54.31 18.50
CA ASN A 1 -61.52 53.87 17.22
C ASN A 1 -60.27 53.07 17.54
N ARG A 2 -60.37 51.73 17.47
CA ARG A 2 -59.31 50.72 17.24
C ARG A 2 -58.14 50.63 18.26
N MET A 3 -58.24 49.74 19.25
CA MET A 3 -57.76 48.34 19.32
C MET A 3 -56.29 48.19 19.77
N GLU A 4 -56.10 48.12 21.08
CA GLU A 4 -55.07 47.32 21.77
C GLU A 4 -55.77 45.97 22.08
N GLY A 5 -55.22 44.79 21.80
CA GLY A 5 -54.08 44.17 22.47
C GLY A 5 -54.62 42.96 23.25
N GLU A 6 -54.28 41.73 22.85
CA GLU A 6 -54.04 40.54 23.70
C GLU A 6 -53.94 39.25 22.85
N ASP A 7 -53.01 38.42 23.30
CA ASP A 7 -52.45 37.18 22.76
C ASP A 7 -53.46 36.03 22.58
N PRO A 8 -53.21 35.08 21.66
CA PRO A 8 -53.06 33.72 22.16
C PRO A 8 -51.88 32.95 21.52
N SER A 9 -50.95 32.55 22.39
CA SER A 9 -50.19 31.27 22.42
C SER A 9 -50.03 30.50 21.10
N PRO A 10 -48.80 30.31 20.59
CA PRO A 10 -48.54 29.38 19.50
C PRO A 10 -48.59 27.93 20.01
N GLN A 11 -49.35 27.10 19.31
CA GLN A 11 -49.36 25.66 19.47
C GLN A 11 -47.93 25.12 19.26
N MET A 12 -47.42 24.39 20.25
CA MET A 12 -46.20 23.58 20.11
C MET A 12 -46.48 22.44 19.12
N GLU A 13 -45.92 22.54 17.92
CA GLU A 13 -45.75 21.38 17.05
C GLU A 13 -44.80 20.39 17.73
N ALA A 14 -45.27 19.16 17.89
CA ALA A 14 -44.49 18.04 18.35
C ALA A 14 -43.35 17.78 17.37
N GLY A 15 -42.13 18.18 17.74
CA GLY A 15 -40.91 17.76 17.08
C GLY A 15 -40.79 16.24 17.15
N GLY A 16 -40.76 15.58 15.99
CA GLY A 16 -40.51 14.15 15.89
C GLY A 16 -39.19 13.78 16.56
N GLU A 17 -39.26 12.80 17.44
CA GLU A 17 -38.10 12.07 17.94
C GLU A 17 -37.38 11.45 16.74
N VAL A 18 -36.23 12.01 16.37
CA VAL A 18 -35.35 11.43 15.36
C VAL A 18 -34.76 10.15 15.96
N GLU A 19 -35.05 9.02 15.30
CA GLU A 19 -34.60 7.66 15.64
C GLU A 19 -33.08 7.55 15.77
N LEU A 20 -32.55 7.78 16.98
CA LEU A 20 -31.15 7.47 17.33
C LEU A 20 -30.93 5.95 17.58
N GLY A 21 -32.01 5.18 17.74
CA GLY A 21 -31.94 3.75 18.08
C GLY A 21 -31.68 2.78 16.92
N GLY A 22 -31.77 3.23 15.66
CA GLY A 22 -31.51 2.39 14.49
C GLY A 22 -30.01 2.12 14.28
N ALA A 23 -29.19 3.17 14.39
CA ALA A 23 -27.75 3.09 14.14
C ALA A 23 -27.01 2.23 15.19
N GLU A 24 -27.35 2.37 16.49
CA GLU A 24 -26.74 1.55 17.54
C GLU A 24 -27.09 0.06 17.42
N LYS A 25 -28.31 -0.28 16.99
CA LYS A 25 -28.71 -1.67 16.72
C LYS A 25 -27.94 -2.26 15.55
N THR A 26 -27.79 -1.52 14.45
CA THR A 26 -27.04 -1.99 13.27
C THR A 26 -25.55 -2.18 13.58
N VAL A 27 -24.95 -1.34 14.42
CA VAL A 27 -23.55 -1.49 14.85
C VAL A 27 -23.39 -2.72 15.77
N HIS A 28 -24.32 -2.94 16.69
CA HIS A 28 -24.28 -4.11 17.58
C HIS A 28 -24.46 -5.42 16.79
N GLU A 29 -25.37 -5.46 15.82
CA GLU A 29 -25.59 -6.61 14.94
C GLU A 29 -24.37 -6.89 14.05
N ALA A 30 -23.73 -5.85 13.52
CA ALA A 30 -22.48 -5.98 12.76
C ALA A 30 -21.33 -6.51 13.62
N PHE A 31 -21.23 -6.06 14.87
CA PHE A 31 -20.24 -6.56 15.82
C PHE A 31 -20.44 -8.05 16.12
N GLU A 32 -21.68 -8.48 16.42
CA GLU A 32 -21.98 -9.90 16.68
C GLU A 32 -21.73 -10.80 15.46
N SER A 33 -22.12 -10.32 14.28
CA SER A 33 -21.81 -10.99 13.00
C SER A 33 -20.30 -11.16 12.81
N PHE A 34 -19.51 -10.11 13.05
CA PHE A 34 -18.07 -10.16 12.87
C PHE A 34 -17.38 -11.10 13.86
N VAL A 35 -17.85 -11.24 15.11
CA VAL A 35 -17.25 -12.20 16.05
C VAL A 35 -17.34 -13.64 15.55
N VAL A 36 -18.43 -13.99 14.86
CA VAL A 36 -18.60 -15.32 14.24
C VAL A 36 -17.77 -15.42 12.98
N GLU A 37 -17.86 -14.42 12.10
CA GLU A 37 -17.13 -14.42 10.83
C GLU A 37 -15.61 -14.29 11.01
N ALA A 38 -15.13 -13.67 12.08
CA ALA A 38 -13.71 -13.60 12.42
C ALA A 38 -13.13 -14.96 12.79
N LYS A 39 -13.93 -15.84 13.42
CA LYS A 39 -13.54 -17.24 13.64
C LYS A 39 -13.46 -17.99 12.32
N GLU A 40 -14.46 -17.82 11.44
CA GLU A 40 -14.46 -18.40 10.10
C GLU A 40 -13.23 -17.94 9.30
N VAL A 41 -12.93 -16.63 9.28
CA VAL A 41 -11.74 -16.07 8.62
C VAL A 41 -10.47 -16.67 9.19
N LYS A 42 -10.37 -16.81 10.52
CA LYS A 42 -9.20 -17.40 11.16
C LYS A 42 -8.98 -18.87 10.78
N GLU A 43 -10.06 -19.65 10.65
CA GLU A 43 -10.03 -21.03 10.19
C GLU A 43 -9.61 -21.11 8.72
N LEU A 44 -10.24 -20.31 7.84
CA LEU A 44 -9.91 -20.26 6.42
C LEU A 44 -8.48 -19.77 6.16
N LEU A 45 -7.95 -18.85 6.98
CA LEU A 45 -6.55 -18.41 6.90
C LEU A 45 -5.57 -19.54 7.20
N SER A 46 -5.94 -20.49 8.06
CA SER A 46 -5.06 -21.62 8.41
C SER A 46 -4.88 -22.61 7.27
N THR A 47 -5.88 -22.72 6.38
CA THR A 47 -5.87 -23.61 5.21
C THR A 47 -5.63 -22.86 3.89
N LEU A 48 -5.36 -21.55 3.94
CA LEU A 48 -5.27 -20.67 2.78
C LEU A 48 -4.20 -21.09 1.76
N ALA A 49 -3.11 -21.70 2.24
CA ALA A 49 -2.03 -22.19 1.38
C ALA A 49 -2.45 -23.42 0.54
N GLU A 50 -3.46 -24.17 0.96
CA GLU A 50 -3.87 -25.44 0.34
C GLU A 50 -5.22 -25.31 -0.37
N ALA A 51 -6.20 -24.63 0.26
CA ALA A 51 -7.56 -24.51 -0.25
C ALA A 51 -7.74 -23.33 -1.24
N PRO A 52 -8.14 -23.57 -2.51
CA PRO A 52 -8.21 -22.52 -3.53
C PRO A 52 -9.39 -21.56 -3.36
N GLU A 53 -10.45 -21.94 -2.65
CA GLU A 53 -11.67 -21.11 -2.48
C GLU A 53 -11.64 -20.24 -1.22
N GLY A 54 -10.70 -20.50 -0.30
CA GLY A 54 -10.63 -19.83 1.00
C GLY A 54 -10.43 -18.32 0.89
N ASN A 55 -9.61 -17.84 -0.05
CA ASN A 55 -9.37 -16.41 -0.26
C ASN A 55 -10.64 -15.68 -0.73
N VAL A 56 -11.44 -16.29 -1.63
CA VAL A 56 -12.68 -15.67 -2.15
C VAL A 56 -13.67 -15.46 -1.01
N ARG A 57 -13.84 -16.48 -0.16
CA ARG A 57 -14.74 -16.39 1.00
C ARG A 57 -14.27 -15.35 2.01
N ILE A 58 -12.96 -15.33 2.33
CA ILE A 58 -12.39 -14.32 3.22
C ILE A 58 -12.60 -12.91 2.65
N ASN A 59 -12.31 -12.70 1.37
CA ASN A 59 -12.50 -11.40 0.72
C ASN A 59 -13.94 -10.91 0.83
N ASN A 60 -14.91 -11.80 0.54
CA ASN A 60 -16.33 -11.47 0.64
C ASN A 60 -16.78 -11.13 2.06
N ILE A 61 -16.18 -11.74 3.08
CA ILE A 61 -16.46 -11.41 4.49
C ILE A 61 -15.88 -10.02 4.80
N LEU A 62 -14.59 -9.82 4.52
CA LEU A 62 -13.90 -8.56 4.85
C LEU A 62 -14.53 -7.35 4.15
N ASP A 63 -15.02 -7.52 2.92
CA ASP A 63 -15.67 -6.45 2.16
C ASP A 63 -16.96 -5.93 2.78
N LYS A 64 -17.65 -6.73 3.61
CA LYS A 64 -18.85 -6.26 4.34
C LYS A 64 -18.53 -5.16 5.34
N TYR A 65 -17.29 -5.13 5.83
CA TYR A 65 -16.86 -4.26 6.93
C TYR A 65 -16.12 -3.01 6.46
N GLN A 66 -16.24 -2.63 5.18
CA GLN A 66 -15.64 -1.39 4.65
C GLN A 66 -16.10 -0.14 5.41
N GLU A 67 -17.40 -0.04 5.73
CA GLU A 67 -17.96 1.10 6.47
C GLU A 67 -17.57 1.10 7.97
N GLN A 68 -17.27 -0.08 8.53
CA GLN A 68 -16.93 -0.28 9.94
C GLN A 68 -15.57 -0.97 10.13
N SER A 69 -14.56 -0.43 9.46
CA SER A 69 -13.21 -1.06 9.41
C SER A 69 -12.55 -1.24 10.78
N GLN A 70 -12.96 -0.49 11.83
CA GLN A 70 -12.42 -0.62 13.18
C GLN A 70 -12.69 -1.98 13.81
N LEU A 71 -13.72 -2.71 13.35
CA LEU A 71 -14.02 -4.05 13.82
C LEU A 71 -12.89 -5.05 13.56
N LEU A 72 -12.07 -4.81 12.52
CA LEU A 72 -10.95 -5.68 12.17
C LEU A 72 -9.74 -5.48 13.09
N ASP A 73 -9.63 -4.33 13.78
CA ASP A 73 -8.43 -3.94 14.53
C ASP A 73 -7.94 -4.99 15.54
N PRO A 74 -8.81 -5.66 16.33
CA PRO A 74 -8.39 -6.70 17.27
C PRO A 74 -7.80 -7.95 16.61
N HIS A 75 -8.12 -8.20 15.34
CA HIS A 75 -7.71 -9.40 14.60
C HIS A 75 -6.66 -9.12 13.53
N LEU A 76 -6.35 -7.84 13.30
CA LEU A 76 -5.54 -7.38 12.18
C LEU A 76 -4.10 -7.88 12.26
N GLU A 77 -3.49 -7.81 13.44
CA GLU A 77 -2.11 -8.27 13.66
C GLU A 77 -1.96 -9.77 13.35
N GLU A 78 -2.83 -10.61 13.92
CA GLU A 78 -2.79 -12.05 13.69
C GLU A 78 -3.01 -12.39 12.20
N MET A 79 -3.97 -11.71 11.57
CA MET A 79 -4.30 -11.91 10.16
C MET A 79 -3.13 -11.55 9.24
N VAL A 80 -2.55 -10.36 9.40
CA VAL A 80 -1.41 -9.90 8.59
C VAL A 80 -0.20 -10.79 8.83
N THR A 81 0.07 -11.19 10.07
CA THR A 81 1.19 -12.08 10.40
C THR A 81 1.08 -13.42 9.68
N LYS A 82 -0.12 -14.04 9.67
CA LYS A 82 -0.34 -15.31 8.95
C LYS A 82 -0.18 -15.17 7.44
N LEU A 83 -0.76 -14.11 6.86
CA LEU A 83 -0.66 -13.84 5.42
C LEU A 83 0.80 -13.64 5.01
N MET A 84 1.55 -12.85 5.77
CA MET A 84 2.98 -12.62 5.51
C MET A 84 3.81 -13.87 5.72
N GLY A 85 3.44 -14.77 6.65
CA GLY A 85 4.07 -16.09 6.77
C GLY A 85 3.96 -16.92 5.49
N ILE A 86 2.80 -16.90 4.83
CA ILE A 86 2.61 -17.58 3.53
C ILE A 86 3.47 -16.90 2.45
N VAL A 87 3.47 -15.57 2.38
CA VAL A 87 4.29 -14.81 1.41
C VAL A 87 5.78 -15.09 1.59
N ARG A 88 6.29 -15.08 2.84
CA ARG A 88 7.69 -15.42 3.16
C ARG A 88 8.04 -16.84 2.75
N SER A 89 7.15 -17.80 3.02
CA SER A 89 7.38 -19.21 2.65
C SER A 89 7.49 -19.41 1.13
N ALA A 90 6.78 -18.60 0.35
CA ALA A 90 6.86 -18.62 -1.11
C ALA A 90 8.21 -18.09 -1.63
N GLY A 91 8.83 -17.13 -0.91
CA GLY A 91 10.16 -16.62 -1.24
C GLY A 91 11.31 -17.55 -0.84
N ALA A 92 11.10 -18.40 0.18
CA ALA A 92 12.12 -19.29 0.72
C ALA A 92 12.23 -20.67 0.01
N GLY A 93 11.32 -21.02 -0.90
CA GLY A 93 11.27 -22.37 -1.49
C GLY A 93 10.88 -22.42 -2.97
N SER A 94 11.58 -23.26 -3.73
CA SER A 94 11.30 -23.62 -5.13
C SER A 94 10.15 -24.63 -5.22
N LEU A 95 9.00 -24.26 -5.82
CA LEU A 95 8.11 -25.10 -6.66
C LEU A 95 6.79 -24.36 -6.98
N HIS A 96 6.17 -24.74 -8.10
CA HIS A 96 5.01 -24.11 -8.75
C HIS A 96 3.77 -23.90 -7.84
N ASP A 97 3.59 -24.70 -6.78
CA ASP A 97 2.48 -24.57 -5.81
C ASP A 97 2.58 -23.30 -4.95
N ASN A 98 3.79 -22.77 -4.73
CA ASN A 98 4.00 -21.54 -3.97
C ASN A 98 3.40 -20.31 -4.66
N LYS A 99 3.28 -20.31 -6.00
CA LYS A 99 2.69 -19.19 -6.76
C LYS A 99 1.20 -19.03 -6.47
N ALA A 100 0.46 -20.13 -6.37
CA ALA A 100 -0.97 -20.09 -6.08
C ALA A 100 -1.24 -19.66 -4.63
N ALA A 101 -0.44 -20.13 -3.67
CA ALA A 101 -0.51 -19.68 -2.28
C ALA A 101 -0.17 -18.19 -2.14
N LEU A 102 0.90 -17.73 -2.81
CA LEU A 102 1.30 -16.33 -2.86
C LEU A 102 0.19 -15.43 -3.41
N ARG A 103 -0.44 -15.81 -4.54
CA ARG A 103 -1.54 -15.07 -5.14
C ARG A 103 -2.75 -14.98 -4.19
N ARG A 104 -3.11 -16.08 -3.53
CA ARG A 104 -4.21 -16.11 -2.55
C ARG A 104 -3.92 -15.23 -1.34
N ALA A 105 -2.74 -15.34 -0.76
CA ALA A 105 -2.34 -14.52 0.38
C ALA A 105 -2.30 -13.02 0.00
N SER A 106 -1.78 -12.70 -1.18
CA SER A 106 -1.72 -11.32 -1.68
C SER A 106 -3.10 -10.75 -1.97
N SER A 107 -4.02 -11.56 -2.51
CA SER A 107 -5.42 -11.17 -2.72
C SER A 107 -6.12 -10.81 -1.41
N VAL A 108 -5.98 -11.64 -0.37
CA VAL A 108 -6.54 -11.34 0.96
C VAL A 108 -5.87 -10.12 1.57
N LEU A 109 -4.54 -10.02 1.47
CA LEU A 109 -3.78 -8.89 1.99
C LEU A 109 -4.21 -7.57 1.32
N TYR A 110 -4.43 -7.59 0.00
CA TYR A 110 -5.00 -6.45 -0.71
C TYR A 110 -6.38 -6.08 -0.15
N THR A 111 -7.29 -7.05 0.05
CA THR A 111 -8.62 -6.76 0.63
C THR A 111 -8.51 -6.16 2.04
N VAL A 112 -7.61 -6.66 2.88
CA VAL A 112 -7.35 -6.06 4.21
C VAL A 112 -6.86 -4.61 4.06
N THR A 113 -5.96 -4.33 3.11
CA THR A 113 -5.49 -2.96 2.84
C THR A 113 -6.58 -2.06 2.26
N LYS A 114 -7.53 -2.63 1.51
CA LYS A 114 -8.69 -1.94 0.92
C LYS A 114 -9.70 -1.55 2.01
N VAL A 115 -9.98 -2.44 2.95
CA VAL A 115 -10.94 -2.22 4.04
C VAL A 115 -10.38 -1.28 5.11
N ARG A 116 -9.18 -1.57 5.63
CA ARG A 116 -8.63 -0.84 6.79
C ARG A 116 -7.67 0.29 6.43
N GLY A 117 -7.12 0.26 5.23
CA GLY A 117 -6.09 1.18 4.76
C GLY A 117 -4.67 0.63 4.94
N PHE A 118 -3.85 0.76 3.90
CA PHE A 118 -2.49 0.19 3.86
C PHE A 118 -1.60 0.65 5.02
N LYS A 119 -1.72 1.91 5.48
CA LYS A 119 -0.87 2.46 6.57
C LYS A 119 -1.04 1.73 7.90
N THR A 120 -2.21 1.16 8.16
CA THR A 120 -2.44 0.37 9.37
C THR A 120 -1.88 -1.04 9.18
N VAL A 121 -2.10 -1.63 8.01
CA VAL A 121 -1.62 -2.98 7.67
C VAL A 121 -0.10 -3.08 7.70
N VAL A 122 0.61 -2.12 7.10
CA VAL A 122 2.08 -2.15 7.02
C VAL A 122 2.77 -2.14 8.39
N LYS A 123 2.08 -1.70 9.46
CA LYS A 123 2.63 -1.74 10.84
C LYS A 123 2.81 -3.16 11.36
N PHE A 124 2.05 -4.12 10.83
CA PHE A 124 2.08 -5.52 11.22
C PHE A 124 2.85 -6.39 10.22
N MET A 125 3.43 -5.79 9.17
CA MET A 125 4.27 -6.52 8.22
C MET A 125 5.66 -6.78 8.83
N PRO A 126 6.30 -7.91 8.49
CA PRO A 126 7.65 -8.21 8.94
C PRO A 126 8.65 -7.20 8.35
N HIS A 127 9.62 -6.81 9.17
CA HIS A 127 10.59 -5.74 8.89
C HIS A 127 12.04 -6.22 9.07
N GLU A 128 12.28 -7.50 8.82
CA GLU A 128 13.59 -8.12 8.98
C GLU A 128 14.44 -7.92 7.72
N VAL A 129 15.73 -7.64 7.89
CA VAL A 129 16.67 -7.43 6.78
C VAL A 129 16.79 -8.66 5.87
N GLN A 130 16.64 -9.86 6.45
CA GLN A 130 16.73 -11.14 5.74
C GLN A 130 15.62 -11.31 4.69
N ASP A 131 14.53 -10.56 4.79
CA ASP A 131 13.42 -10.63 3.85
C ASP A 131 13.60 -9.71 2.63
N LEU A 132 14.59 -8.80 2.65
CA LEU A 132 14.74 -7.76 1.64
C LEU A 132 15.02 -8.34 0.24
N GLU A 133 16.07 -9.17 0.11
CA GLU A 133 16.43 -9.79 -1.16
C GLU A 133 15.37 -10.80 -1.63
N PRO A 134 14.84 -11.72 -0.79
CA PRO A 134 13.75 -12.61 -1.20
C PRO A 134 12.49 -11.87 -1.68
N CYS A 135 12.13 -10.74 -1.05
CA CYS A 135 11.00 -9.93 -1.49
C CYS A 135 11.25 -9.31 -2.87
N LEU A 136 12.47 -8.84 -3.12
CA LEU A 136 12.86 -8.27 -4.41
C LEU A 136 12.89 -9.34 -5.51
N ASP A 137 13.42 -10.53 -5.21
CA ASP A 137 13.47 -11.65 -6.16
C ASP A 137 12.06 -12.14 -6.52
N LEU A 138 11.13 -12.20 -5.56
CA LEU A 138 9.72 -12.50 -5.83
C LEU A 138 9.08 -11.47 -6.76
N LEU A 139 9.44 -10.20 -6.63
CA LEU A 139 8.90 -9.11 -7.43
C LEU A 139 9.50 -9.09 -8.84
N ASP A 140 10.82 -9.32 -8.97
CA ASP A 140 11.51 -9.50 -10.26
C ASP A 140 10.98 -10.72 -11.02
N ALA A 141 10.54 -11.77 -10.32
CA ALA A 141 9.94 -12.96 -10.91
C ALA A 141 8.49 -12.76 -11.41
N GLN A 142 7.84 -11.64 -11.09
CA GLN A 142 6.50 -11.36 -11.62
C GLN A 142 6.59 -10.85 -13.05
N ASP A 143 5.69 -11.33 -13.91
CA ASP A 143 5.55 -10.80 -15.27
C ASP A 143 4.76 -9.49 -15.24
N PRO A 144 5.33 -8.33 -15.67
CA PRO A 144 4.61 -7.06 -15.75
C PRO A 144 3.39 -7.09 -16.68
N ALA A 145 3.40 -7.95 -17.71
CA ALA A 145 2.29 -8.10 -18.65
C ALA A 145 1.13 -8.95 -18.10
N ASP A 146 1.35 -9.73 -17.04
CA ASP A 146 0.31 -10.57 -16.42
C ASP A 146 -0.62 -9.75 -15.51
N HIS A 147 -1.66 -9.16 -16.10
CA HIS A 147 -2.64 -8.34 -15.40
C HIS A 147 -3.42 -9.07 -14.28
N GLU A 148 -3.32 -10.40 -14.14
CA GLU A 148 -3.98 -11.15 -13.05
C GLU A 148 -3.16 -11.17 -11.76
N THR A 149 -1.90 -10.70 -11.79
CA THR A 149 -0.98 -10.74 -10.64
C THR A 149 -0.81 -9.41 -9.92
N TRP A 150 -1.61 -8.41 -10.25
CA TRP A 150 -1.42 -7.05 -9.75
C TRP A 150 -1.55 -6.96 -8.22
N GLU A 151 -2.41 -7.77 -7.56
CA GLU A 151 -2.49 -7.81 -6.09
C GLU A 151 -1.18 -8.32 -5.47
N THR A 152 -0.53 -9.28 -6.13
CA THR A 152 0.77 -9.83 -5.71
C THR A 152 1.84 -8.76 -5.82
N ARG A 153 1.92 -8.08 -6.96
CA ARG A 153 2.87 -6.97 -7.14
C ARG A 153 2.63 -5.86 -6.12
N TYR A 154 1.38 -5.47 -5.91
CA TYR A 154 1.01 -4.45 -4.93
C TYR A 154 1.41 -4.84 -3.50
N ALA A 155 1.11 -6.07 -3.08
CA ALA A 155 1.48 -6.58 -1.77
C ALA A 155 3.01 -6.58 -1.56
N LEU A 156 3.77 -7.05 -2.55
CA LEU A 156 5.23 -7.08 -2.51
C LEU A 156 5.83 -5.66 -2.51
N LEU A 157 5.30 -4.73 -3.30
CA LEU A 157 5.73 -3.32 -3.30
C LEU A 157 5.50 -2.66 -1.93
N LEU A 158 4.34 -2.92 -1.30
CA LEU A 158 4.08 -2.45 0.05
C LEU A 158 5.05 -3.05 1.06
N TRP A 159 5.29 -4.36 0.99
CA TRP A 159 6.22 -5.00 1.90
C TRP A 159 7.64 -4.47 1.73
N LEU A 160 8.12 -4.38 0.49
CA LEU A 160 9.42 -3.81 0.15
C LEU A 160 9.56 -2.37 0.64
N SER A 161 8.48 -1.57 0.61
CA SER A 161 8.50 -0.19 1.13
C SER A 161 8.78 -0.08 2.64
N ILE A 162 8.55 -1.16 3.40
CA ILE A 162 8.89 -1.28 4.82
C ILE A 162 10.30 -1.82 4.97
N LEU A 163 10.66 -2.84 4.20
CA LEU A 163 11.99 -3.45 4.23
C LEU A 163 13.10 -2.45 3.86
N VAL A 164 12.86 -1.53 2.91
CA VAL A 164 13.83 -0.48 2.58
C VAL A 164 14.05 0.52 3.71
N MET A 165 13.24 0.54 4.77
CA MET A 165 13.38 1.47 5.89
C MET A 165 14.13 0.89 7.09
N VAL A 166 14.75 -0.29 6.94
CA VAL A 166 15.62 -0.88 7.96
C VAL A 166 16.80 0.04 8.30
N PRO A 167 17.24 0.11 9.58
CA PRO A 167 18.25 1.06 10.05
C PRO A 167 19.70 0.67 9.70
N PHE A 168 19.90 -0.09 8.61
CA PHE A 168 21.21 -0.58 8.16
C PHE A 168 21.42 -0.16 6.72
N SER A 169 22.62 0.28 6.34
CA SER A 169 22.87 0.74 4.97
C SER A 169 22.63 -0.36 3.94
N LEU A 170 21.92 -0.04 2.85
CA LEU A 170 21.63 -1.01 1.79
C LEU A 170 22.92 -1.53 1.15
N SER A 171 23.95 -0.70 1.08
CA SER A 171 25.29 -1.09 0.62
C SER A 171 25.91 -2.23 1.43
N THR A 172 25.57 -2.35 2.71
CA THR A 172 26.08 -3.39 3.62
C THR A 172 25.24 -4.67 3.56
N ILE A 173 23.99 -4.56 3.09
CA ILE A 173 23.06 -5.69 2.96
C ILE A 173 23.21 -6.38 1.60
N ASP A 174 23.65 -5.63 0.59
CA ASP A 174 23.79 -6.10 -0.79
C ASP A 174 24.74 -7.32 -0.89
N SER A 175 24.15 -8.49 -1.04
CA SER A 175 24.89 -9.75 -1.20
C SER A 175 25.65 -9.78 -2.53
N MET A 176 25.21 -9.04 -3.55
CA MET A 176 25.86 -9.01 -4.87
C MET A 176 27.16 -8.21 -4.83
N LEU A 177 27.21 -7.10 -4.08
CA LEU A 177 28.45 -6.35 -3.83
C LEU A 177 29.50 -7.17 -3.05
N CYS A 178 29.06 -8.18 -2.30
CA CYS A 178 29.96 -9.06 -1.55
C CYS A 178 30.56 -10.19 -2.41
N THR A 179 29.97 -10.50 -3.57
CA THR A 179 30.29 -11.74 -4.32
C THR A 179 31.09 -11.47 -5.60
N GLU A 180 30.86 -10.35 -6.30
CA GLU A 180 31.53 -10.05 -7.58
C GLU A 180 32.08 -8.60 -7.58
N PRO A 181 33.41 -8.40 -7.48
CA PRO A 181 34.02 -7.08 -7.60
C PRO A 181 34.06 -6.66 -9.07
N GLY A 182 32.89 -6.33 -9.63
CA GLY A 182 32.75 -5.78 -10.98
C GLY A 182 31.47 -6.17 -11.69
N GLY A 183 30.40 -5.36 -11.52
CA GLY A 183 29.43 -5.12 -12.60
C GLY A 183 28.02 -5.71 -12.46
N GLY A 184 27.58 -6.13 -11.28
CA GLY A 184 26.15 -6.39 -11.02
C GLY A 184 25.38 -5.09 -10.74
N GLU A 185 24.10 -5.03 -11.14
CA GLU A 185 23.16 -3.97 -10.73
C GLU A 185 23.03 -4.02 -9.19
N GLY A 186 23.38 -2.93 -8.51
CA GLY A 186 23.33 -2.86 -7.06
C GLY A 186 21.90 -3.02 -6.52
N LEU A 187 21.75 -3.41 -5.26
CA LEU A 187 20.43 -3.61 -4.63
C LEU A 187 19.52 -2.38 -4.77
N VAL A 188 20.08 -1.17 -4.60
CA VAL A 188 19.35 0.09 -4.76
C VAL A 188 18.88 0.29 -6.20
N GLU A 189 19.76 0.03 -7.17
CA GLU A 189 19.46 0.16 -8.60
C GLU A 189 18.35 -0.83 -9.01
N ARG A 190 18.43 -2.09 -8.54
CA ARG A 190 17.39 -3.11 -8.77
C ARG A 190 16.03 -2.65 -8.23
N ILE A 191 15.99 -2.15 -6.99
CA ILE A 191 14.74 -1.65 -6.38
C ILE A 191 14.20 -0.46 -7.18
N GLU A 192 15.07 0.46 -7.59
CA GLU A 192 14.69 1.62 -8.39
C GLU A 192 14.13 1.20 -9.77
N ARG A 193 14.79 0.26 -10.45
CA ARG A 193 14.35 -0.30 -11.73
C ARG A 193 12.94 -0.90 -11.61
N VAL A 194 12.74 -1.78 -10.62
CA VAL A 194 11.45 -2.45 -10.39
C VAL A 194 10.36 -1.43 -10.02
N GLY A 195 10.67 -0.49 -9.12
CA GLY A 195 9.76 0.58 -8.75
C GLY A 195 9.34 1.43 -9.95
N LYS A 196 10.31 1.84 -10.79
CA LYS A 196 10.04 2.63 -12.01
C LYS A 196 9.18 1.87 -13.01
N ALA A 197 9.43 0.58 -13.21
CA ALA A 197 8.63 -0.25 -14.12
C ALA A 197 7.15 -0.32 -13.69
N CYS A 198 6.88 -0.35 -12.37
CA CYS A 198 5.54 -0.36 -11.83
C CYS A 198 4.84 1.02 -11.82
N LEU A 199 5.54 2.13 -12.10
CA LEU A 199 4.91 3.47 -12.14
C LEU A 199 3.96 3.65 -13.34
N SER A 200 4.15 2.89 -14.41
CA SER A 200 3.28 2.90 -15.60
C SER A 200 2.02 2.04 -15.46
N ASP A 201 1.87 1.28 -14.37
CA ASP A 201 0.72 0.38 -14.22
C ASP A 201 -0.59 1.17 -13.99
N PRO A 202 -1.69 0.77 -14.64
CA PRO A 202 -3.01 1.32 -14.36
C PRO A 202 -3.57 0.72 -13.07
N GLY A 203 -3.41 1.39 -11.94
CA GLY A 203 -4.10 1.02 -10.70
C GLY A 203 -3.28 1.15 -9.42
N ARG A 204 -3.56 0.27 -8.45
CA ARG A 204 -2.98 0.33 -7.11
C ARG A 204 -1.49 -0.04 -7.08
N THR A 205 -1.02 -0.85 -8.02
CA THR A 205 0.40 -1.20 -8.17
C THR A 205 1.26 0.06 -8.32
N ARG A 206 0.81 1.04 -9.13
CA ARG A 206 1.47 2.34 -9.28
C ARG A 206 1.55 3.12 -7.97
N ASP A 207 0.47 3.13 -7.18
CA ASP A 207 0.48 3.82 -5.88
C ASP A 207 1.45 3.15 -4.90
N GLY A 208 1.51 1.81 -4.91
CA GLY A 208 2.49 1.03 -4.14
C GLY A 208 3.93 1.31 -4.56
N ALA A 209 4.18 1.37 -5.87
CA ALA A 209 5.49 1.70 -6.44
C ALA A 209 5.93 3.13 -6.12
N ALA A 210 5.03 4.09 -6.25
CA ALA A 210 5.28 5.47 -5.86
C ALA A 210 5.58 5.61 -4.37
N TYR A 211 4.90 4.83 -3.53
CA TYR A 211 5.19 4.78 -2.11
C TYR A 211 6.57 4.16 -1.83
N LEU A 212 6.88 3.00 -2.41
CA LEU A 212 8.20 2.35 -2.30
C LEU A 212 9.34 3.30 -2.71
N LEU A 213 9.28 3.87 -3.91
CA LEU A 213 10.31 4.78 -4.42
C LEU A 213 10.45 5.99 -3.51
N SER A 214 9.35 6.56 -3.01
CA SER A 214 9.45 7.68 -2.07
C SER A 214 10.18 7.31 -0.78
N ARG A 215 9.99 6.10 -0.25
CA ARG A 215 10.66 5.62 0.96
C ARG A 215 12.14 5.38 0.70
N LEU A 216 12.48 4.80 -0.45
CA LEU A 216 13.88 4.62 -0.88
C LEU A 216 14.59 5.97 -1.03
N LEU A 217 14.03 6.90 -1.81
CA LEU A 217 14.66 8.18 -2.16
C LEU A 217 14.76 9.17 -0.99
N THR A 218 13.98 8.98 0.08
CA THR A 218 13.99 9.85 1.28
C THR A 218 14.79 9.27 2.44
N ARG A 219 15.43 8.12 2.22
CA ARG A 219 16.19 7.40 3.23
C ARG A 219 17.53 8.13 3.49
N PRO A 220 17.95 8.28 4.77
CA PRO A 220 19.02 9.20 5.16
C PRO A 220 20.44 8.80 4.69
N ASP A 221 20.66 7.53 4.38
CA ASP A 221 21.95 7.00 3.90
C ASP A 221 22.02 6.85 2.38
N MET A 222 20.99 7.29 1.64
CA MET A 222 21.08 7.36 0.19
C MET A 222 21.97 8.53 -0.22
N GLU A 223 22.77 8.32 -1.26
CA GLU A 223 23.58 9.37 -1.84
C GLU A 223 22.68 10.51 -2.31
N GLU A 224 23.11 11.76 -2.12
CA GLU A 224 22.32 12.93 -2.54
C GLU A 224 21.96 12.87 -4.03
N ASP A 225 22.82 12.21 -4.82
CA ASP A 225 22.69 12.01 -6.25
C ASP A 225 21.55 11.07 -6.64
N THR A 226 21.11 10.14 -5.77
CA THR A 226 20.03 9.20 -6.12
C THR A 226 18.71 9.93 -6.37
N LEU A 227 18.33 10.87 -5.50
CA LEU A 227 17.12 11.68 -5.69
C LEU A 227 17.25 12.64 -6.87
N VAL A 228 18.43 13.22 -7.08
CA VAL A 228 18.69 14.09 -8.24
C VAL A 228 18.57 13.29 -9.54
N GLY A 229 19.14 12.08 -9.58
CA GLY A 229 19.04 11.15 -10.70
C GLY A 229 17.59 10.77 -10.99
N PHE A 230 16.79 10.49 -9.95
CA PHE A 230 15.35 10.24 -10.12
C PHE A 230 14.61 11.45 -10.70
N LEU A 231 14.91 12.67 -10.23
CA LEU A 231 14.30 13.91 -10.75
C LEU A 231 14.68 14.16 -12.21
N GLN A 232 15.94 13.97 -12.57
CA GLN A 232 16.41 14.10 -13.96
C GLN A 232 15.77 13.05 -14.88
N TRP A 233 15.72 11.79 -14.44
CA TRP A 233 15.01 10.73 -15.14
C TRP A 233 13.53 11.06 -15.32
N SER A 234 12.88 11.62 -14.28
CA SER A 234 11.48 12.04 -14.33
C SER A 234 11.26 13.13 -15.39
N ASP A 235 12.09 14.19 -15.42
CA ASP A 235 11.98 15.25 -16.42
C ASP A 235 12.20 14.72 -17.85
N ALA A 236 13.22 13.88 -18.05
CA ALA A 236 13.51 13.27 -19.34
C ALA A 236 12.36 12.38 -19.81
N THR A 237 11.80 11.56 -18.91
CA THR A 237 10.72 10.62 -19.20
C THR A 237 9.41 11.34 -19.51
N LEU A 238 9.06 12.38 -18.73
CA LEU A 238 7.86 13.18 -18.98
C LEU A 238 7.89 13.90 -20.33
N ARG A 239 9.09 14.26 -20.84
CA ARG A 239 9.25 14.89 -22.17
C ARG A 239 8.94 13.95 -23.34
N SER A 240 9.10 12.65 -23.16
CA SER A 240 9.07 11.68 -24.27
C SER A 240 8.04 10.57 -24.11
N THR A 241 7.40 10.46 -22.94
CA THR A 241 6.48 9.36 -22.67
C THR A 241 5.18 9.48 -23.45
N SER A 242 4.75 8.38 -24.05
CA SER A 242 3.40 8.21 -24.60
C SER A 242 2.46 7.50 -23.61
N ASN A 243 2.98 7.02 -22.47
CA ASN A 243 2.19 6.31 -21.47
C ASN A 243 1.41 7.30 -20.61
N THR A 244 0.08 7.23 -20.65
CA THR A 244 -0.83 8.13 -19.92
C THR A 244 -0.77 7.97 -18.40
N PHE A 245 -0.38 6.79 -17.89
CA PHE A 245 -0.37 6.49 -16.45
C PHE A 245 0.95 6.84 -15.77
N LEU A 246 2.06 6.83 -16.52
CA LEU A 246 3.40 7.06 -16.00
C LEU A 246 3.58 8.48 -15.38
N PRO A 247 3.07 9.58 -15.98
CA PRO A 247 3.11 10.90 -15.34
C PRO A 247 2.47 10.91 -13.95
N THR A 248 1.29 10.30 -13.82
CA THR A 248 0.59 10.17 -12.52
C THR A 248 1.44 9.43 -11.49
N GLY A 249 2.15 8.38 -11.90
CA GLY A 249 3.06 7.63 -11.03
C GLY A 249 4.25 8.47 -10.58
N ILE A 250 4.88 9.19 -11.51
CA ILE A 250 5.99 10.11 -11.24
C ILE A 250 5.54 11.20 -10.25
N TYR A 251 4.46 11.91 -10.55
CA TYR A 251 3.96 12.99 -9.69
C TYR A 251 3.53 12.48 -8.31
N SER A 252 2.92 11.30 -8.22
CA SER A 252 2.58 10.66 -6.94
C SER A 252 3.84 10.32 -6.13
N THR A 253 4.91 9.89 -6.79
CA THR A 253 6.20 9.63 -6.16
C THR A 253 6.79 10.93 -5.60
N LEU A 254 6.81 12.00 -6.40
CA LEU A 254 7.31 13.30 -5.98
C LEU A 254 6.50 13.85 -4.80
N ALA A 255 5.17 13.77 -4.85
CA ALA A 255 4.29 14.19 -3.76
C ALA A 255 4.60 13.41 -2.46
N ASN A 256 4.84 12.10 -2.55
CA ASN A 256 5.22 11.29 -1.40
C ASN A 256 6.65 11.62 -0.90
N VAL A 257 7.61 11.90 -1.78
CA VAL A 257 8.96 12.35 -1.41
C VAL A 257 8.89 13.61 -0.55
N PHE A 258 8.12 14.62 -0.97
CA PHE A 258 7.97 15.85 -0.19
C PHE A 258 7.14 15.67 1.09
N LYS A 259 6.31 14.63 1.15
CA LYS A 259 5.50 14.30 2.34
C LYS A 259 6.30 13.59 3.43
N TYR A 260 7.20 12.68 3.05
CA TYR A 260 7.93 11.83 3.99
C TYR A 260 9.40 12.23 4.18
N GLY A 261 9.98 12.95 3.22
CA GLY A 261 11.37 13.36 3.28
C GLY A 261 11.63 14.49 4.28
N GLN A 262 12.86 14.53 4.78
CA GLN A 262 13.29 15.55 5.71
C GLN A 262 13.44 16.90 5.00
N ARG A 263 12.92 17.96 5.61
CA ARG A 263 12.95 19.31 5.03
C ARG A 263 14.36 19.71 4.60
N GLN A 264 15.35 19.51 5.45
CA GLN A 264 16.73 19.95 5.21
C GLN A 264 17.32 19.32 3.94
N SER A 265 17.13 18.01 3.76
CA SER A 265 17.64 17.26 2.60
C SER A 265 16.94 17.60 1.28
N LEU A 266 15.72 18.16 1.34
CA LEU A 266 14.90 18.45 0.17
C LEU A 266 14.98 19.91 -0.30
N LEU A 267 15.37 20.86 0.55
CA LEU A 267 15.32 22.30 0.23
C LEU A 267 16.05 22.64 -1.07
N ASP A 268 17.27 22.12 -1.25
CA ASP A 268 18.10 22.42 -2.42
C ASP A 268 17.58 21.74 -3.70
N LYS A 269 16.71 20.74 -3.55
CA LYS A 269 16.10 19.95 -4.64
C LYS A 269 14.73 20.50 -5.06
N VAL A 270 14.14 21.41 -4.28
CA VAL A 270 12.84 22.04 -4.58
C VAL A 270 12.82 22.74 -5.94
N PRO A 271 13.83 23.56 -6.34
CA PRO A 271 13.79 24.25 -7.63
C PRO A 271 13.70 23.29 -8.81
N LEU A 272 14.46 22.18 -8.75
CA LEU A 272 14.43 21.14 -9.77
C LEU A 272 13.05 20.46 -9.83
N ALA A 273 12.50 20.06 -8.69
CA ALA A 273 11.16 19.46 -8.65
C ALA A 273 10.05 20.41 -9.12
N LEU A 274 10.11 21.70 -8.77
CA LEU A 274 9.16 22.71 -9.24
C LEU A 274 9.23 22.91 -10.75
N SER A 275 10.43 22.88 -11.34
CA SER A 275 10.61 22.98 -12.79
C SER A 275 9.91 21.86 -13.56
N ILE A 276 9.84 20.67 -12.96
CA ILE A 276 9.12 19.51 -13.52
C ILE A 276 7.61 19.74 -13.41
N LEU A 277 7.13 20.21 -12.25
CA LEU A 277 5.70 20.41 -11.97
C LEU A 277 5.07 21.61 -12.70
N SER A 278 5.83 22.66 -12.99
CA SER A 278 5.30 23.86 -13.63
C SER A 278 5.00 23.69 -15.11
N ARG A 279 5.54 22.65 -15.77
CA ARG A 279 5.38 22.46 -17.22
C ARG A 279 3.98 22.03 -17.64
N ASP A 280 3.28 21.26 -16.80
CA ASP A 280 1.91 20.80 -17.06
C ASP A 280 0.87 21.93 -17.00
N ARG A 281 1.27 23.17 -16.66
CA ARG A 281 0.39 24.35 -16.65
C ARG A 281 0.44 25.16 -17.94
N ASP A 282 1.45 24.94 -18.78
CA ASP A 282 1.70 25.74 -19.98
C ASP A 282 1.27 25.04 -21.29
N GLU A 283 0.68 23.84 -21.20
CA GLU A 283 -0.05 23.15 -22.28
C GLU A 283 -1.57 23.18 -22.04
#